data_AF-A0A1M7HH31-F1
#
_entry.id   AF-A0A1M7HH31-F1
#
_cell.length_a   1.000
_cell.length_b   1.000
_cell.length_c   1.000
_cell.angle_alpha   90.00
_cell.angle_beta   90.00
_cell.angle_gamma   90.00
#
_symmetry.space_group_name_H-M   'P 1'
#
loop_
_entity.id
_entity.type
_entity.pdbx_description
1 polymer ?
#
loop_
_entity_poly.entity_id
_entity_poly.type
_entity_poly.pdbx_seq_one_letter_code
_entity_poly.pdbx_strand_id
1 'polypeptide(L)'
;MTNLYELKALVENTDHETLQNFVVDLLSEDENLVMRLRLLSNNELTAEDFDQYKRKYQAIVNPNVEKGSFVPYSKARRMERGLNDFLNDEVTGLVQNKYYEEAFDITKLIFLRINKLRIEDAGGVVSDIMDEIFRVWQAILNNGPKSMAVTLFRWIISRHASLGDATDTDEYLEFLLDNFREPNQMERKLQIAGQQIELLESGEAHAGSDLERWAAFYLELAEQMDDSERMEQFIKSHLNLFEVRRFAVDRHISNREYDAAIELLKAGREIPHKPHGLNKQYTLQLKELYKMKKDRAAYIEELWLLITEYDVNNLEPFNELKAEYSEAEWLEKRGEIFRNLPEYALLGEYFRNEGMEG
;
A
#
# COMPACT_ATOMS: atom_id res chain seq x y z
N MET A 1 2.77 -19.25 34.17
CA MET A 1 3.10 -17.85 33.86
C MET A 1 3.34 -17.15 35.18
N THR A 2 4.58 -16.77 35.48
CA THR A 2 4.92 -16.00 36.68
C THR A 2 4.32 -14.60 36.52
N ASN A 3 3.63 -14.09 37.54
CA ASN A 3 2.99 -12.79 37.49
C ASN A 3 4.06 -11.68 37.43
N LEU A 4 3.89 -10.70 36.54
CA LEU A 4 4.82 -9.57 36.39
C LEU A 4 5.04 -8.81 37.72
N TYR A 5 4.01 -8.80 38.59
CA TYR A 5 4.06 -8.21 39.93
C TYR A 5 4.98 -8.99 40.89
N GLU A 6 4.94 -10.32 40.82
CA GLU A 6 5.79 -11.19 41.64
C GLU A 6 7.25 -11.10 41.23
N LEU A 7 7.51 -11.02 39.91
CA LEU A 7 8.86 -10.81 39.38
C LEU A 7 9.45 -9.47 39.83
N LYS A 8 8.65 -8.40 39.78
CA LYS A 8 9.11 -7.07 40.19
C LYS A 8 9.42 -7.01 41.69
N ALA A 9 8.54 -7.58 42.52
CA ALA A 9 8.77 -7.67 43.96
C ALA A 9 10.00 -8.52 44.29
N LEU A 10 10.28 -9.60 43.55
CA LEU A 10 11.48 -10.41 43.74
C LEU A 10 12.75 -9.59 43.46
N VAL A 11 12.77 -8.85 42.35
CA VAL A 11 13.90 -7.99 41.98
C VAL A 11 14.11 -6.87 43.01
N GLU A 12 13.04 -6.20 43.44
CA GLU A 12 13.11 -5.10 44.42
C GLU A 12 13.57 -5.56 45.82
N ASN A 13 13.26 -6.81 46.20
CA ASN A 13 13.65 -7.37 47.51
C ASN A 13 14.99 -8.11 47.50
N THR A 14 15.61 -8.30 46.32
CA THR A 14 16.94 -8.90 46.21
C THR A 14 18.00 -7.81 46.41
N ASP A 15 19.01 -8.09 47.22
CA ASP A 15 20.10 -7.12 47.43
C ASP A 15 20.92 -6.92 46.15
N HIS A 16 21.60 -5.77 46.08
CA HIS A 16 22.29 -5.34 44.88
C HIS A 16 23.41 -6.30 44.43
N GLU A 17 24.16 -6.87 45.38
CA GLU A 17 25.29 -7.77 45.08
C GLU A 17 24.79 -9.09 44.51
N THR A 18 23.76 -9.67 45.13
CA THR A 18 23.10 -10.89 44.63
C THR A 18 22.49 -10.66 43.25
N LEU A 19 21.80 -9.53 43.04
CA LEU A 19 21.21 -9.20 41.74
C LEU A 19 22.30 -9.00 40.67
N GLN A 20 23.39 -8.32 41.01
CA GLN A 20 24.50 -8.06 40.09
C GLN A 20 25.20 -9.36 39.68
N ASN A 21 25.50 -10.25 40.64
CA ASN A 21 26.10 -11.54 40.36
C ASN A 21 25.17 -12.42 39.50
N PHE A 22 23.88 -12.46 39.82
CA PHE A 22 22.89 -13.18 39.02
C PHE A 22 22.84 -12.67 37.58
N VAL A 23 22.86 -11.35 37.39
CA VAL A 23 22.91 -10.76 36.05
C VAL A 23 24.21 -11.14 35.36
N VAL A 24 25.37 -11.05 36.00
CA VAL A 24 26.66 -11.45 35.41
C VAL A 24 26.67 -12.91 34.98
N ASP A 25 26.16 -13.80 35.82
CA ASP A 25 26.06 -15.23 35.50
C ASP A 25 25.15 -15.45 34.29
N LEU A 26 23.97 -14.83 34.27
CA LEU A 26 23.03 -14.89 33.14
C LEU A 26 23.65 -14.37 31.83
N LEU A 27 24.38 -13.26 31.90
CA LEU A 27 25.08 -12.67 30.75
C LEU A 27 26.24 -13.55 30.26
N SER A 28 26.88 -14.31 31.15
CA SER A 28 27.97 -15.22 30.79
C SER A 28 27.49 -16.44 30.01
N GLU A 29 26.21 -16.79 30.14
CA GLU A 29 25.58 -17.92 29.47
C GLU A 29 24.91 -17.54 28.14
N ASP A 30 24.51 -16.26 27.99
CA ASP A 30 23.82 -15.77 26.80
C ASP A 30 24.38 -14.42 26.33
N GLU A 31 25.22 -14.46 25.30
CA GLU A 31 25.78 -13.28 24.64
C GLU A 31 24.68 -12.32 24.13
N ASN A 32 23.45 -12.79 23.88
CA ASN A 32 22.36 -11.92 23.42
C ASN A 32 21.88 -10.98 24.51
N LEU A 33 21.94 -11.44 25.77
CA LEU A 33 21.59 -10.63 26.94
C LEU A 33 22.66 -9.58 27.22
N VAL A 34 23.95 -9.88 26.93
CA VAL A 34 25.05 -8.90 26.96
C VAL A 34 24.74 -7.72 26.05
N MET A 35 24.38 -8.01 24.80
CA MET A 35 24.05 -6.99 23.82
C MET A 35 22.82 -6.18 24.22
N ARG A 36 21.74 -6.83 24.68
CA ARG A 36 20.51 -6.15 25.14
C ARG A 36 20.78 -5.26 26.35
N LEU A 37 21.61 -5.71 27.29
CA LEU A 37 21.99 -4.90 28.44
C LEU A 37 22.85 -3.70 28.04
N ARG A 38 23.78 -3.87 27.09
CA ARG A 38 24.58 -2.76 26.55
C ARG A 38 23.71 -1.70 25.89
N LEU A 39 22.73 -2.10 25.08
CA LEU A 39 21.72 -1.21 24.51
C LEU A 39 20.94 -0.47 25.61
N LEU A 40 20.43 -1.18 26.62
CA LEU A 40 19.66 -0.55 27.71
C LEU A 40 20.50 0.40 28.59
N SER A 41 21.82 0.18 28.64
CA SER A 41 22.73 0.91 29.52
C SER A 41 23.49 2.04 28.81
N ASN A 42 23.17 2.35 27.55
CA ASN A 42 23.91 3.32 26.72
C ASN A 42 25.43 3.04 26.62
N ASN A 43 25.83 1.77 26.67
CA ASN A 43 27.23 1.39 26.46
C ASN A 43 27.56 1.34 24.96
N GLU A 44 28.83 1.56 24.61
CA GLU A 44 29.32 1.41 23.23
C GLU A 44 29.19 -0.05 22.77
N LEU A 45 28.60 -0.26 21.59
CA LEU A 45 28.61 -1.55 20.90
C LEU A 45 29.97 -1.79 20.22
N THR A 46 30.39 -3.04 20.20
CA THR A 46 31.63 -3.51 19.58
C THR A 46 31.38 -4.10 18.20
N ALA A 47 32.44 -4.26 17.39
CA ALA A 47 32.33 -4.93 16.08
C ALA A 47 31.80 -6.37 16.18
N GLU A 48 32.13 -7.07 17.28
CA GLU A 48 31.68 -8.44 17.53
C GLU A 48 30.17 -8.51 17.82
N ASP A 49 29.62 -7.49 18.49
CA ASP A 49 28.18 -7.36 18.71
C ASP A 49 27.45 -7.22 17.35
N PHE A 50 28.01 -6.50 16.38
CA PHE A 50 27.42 -6.37 15.04
C PHE A 50 27.48 -7.65 14.20
N ASP A 51 28.53 -8.46 14.35
CA ASP A 51 28.56 -9.79 13.74
C ASP A 51 27.59 -10.76 14.42
N GLN A 52 27.27 -10.54 15.70
CA GLN A 52 26.22 -11.27 16.40
C GLN A 52 24.82 -11.00 15.82
N TYR A 53 24.48 -9.76 15.46
CA TYR A 53 23.21 -9.45 14.77
C TYR A 53 23.08 -10.22 13.44
N LYS A 54 24.16 -10.31 12.65
CA LYS A 54 24.16 -11.11 11.42
C LYS A 54 23.96 -12.60 11.71
N ARG A 55 24.62 -13.14 12.74
CA ARG A 55 24.45 -14.54 13.17
C ARG A 55 23.01 -14.83 13.62
N LYS A 56 22.39 -13.93 14.38
CA LYS A 56 20.98 -14.05 14.80
C LYS A 56 20.04 -14.06 13.62
N TYR A 57 20.15 -13.08 12.75
CA TYR A 57 19.36 -13.03 11.52
C TYR A 57 19.51 -14.33 10.70
N GLN A 58 20.74 -14.84 10.55
CA GLN A 58 20.98 -16.13 9.88
C GLN A 58 20.36 -17.32 10.60
N ALA A 59 20.38 -17.33 11.93
CA ALA A 59 19.75 -18.36 12.76
C ALA A 59 18.22 -18.33 12.64
N ILE A 60 17.62 -17.17 12.38
CA ILE A 60 16.19 -17.03 12.11
C ILE A 60 15.86 -17.51 10.69
N VAL A 61 16.61 -17.06 9.69
CA VAL A 61 16.26 -17.31 8.27
C VAL A 61 16.67 -18.71 7.80
N ASN A 62 17.91 -19.13 8.01
CA ASN A 62 18.47 -20.32 7.38
C ASN A 62 17.71 -21.63 7.67
N PRO A 63 17.23 -21.90 8.91
CA PRO A 63 16.47 -23.12 9.20
C PRO A 63 15.15 -23.24 8.42
N ASN A 64 14.64 -22.11 7.92
CA ASN A 64 13.37 -22.04 7.19
C ASN A 64 13.56 -22.20 5.67
N VAL A 65 14.79 -22.12 5.16
CA VAL A 65 15.09 -22.20 3.73
C VAL A 65 15.39 -23.64 3.31
N GLU A 66 14.66 -24.13 2.31
CA GLU A 66 14.84 -25.45 1.71
C GLU A 66 15.70 -25.40 0.44
N LYS A 67 15.91 -26.58 -0.17
CA LYS A 67 16.69 -26.71 -1.41
C LYS A 67 16.14 -25.79 -2.50
N GLY A 68 17.04 -25.08 -3.17
CA GLY A 68 16.66 -24.15 -4.24
C GLY A 68 16.11 -22.80 -3.76
N SER A 69 16.44 -22.39 -2.52
CA SER A 69 16.04 -21.11 -1.93
C SER A 69 14.53 -20.96 -1.73
N PHE A 70 13.81 -22.08 -1.62
CA PHE A 70 12.37 -22.10 -1.40
C PHE A 70 12.02 -22.10 0.09
N VAL A 71 10.97 -21.38 0.48
CA VAL A 71 10.46 -21.33 1.85
C VAL A 71 8.97 -21.67 1.83
N PRO A 72 8.56 -22.88 2.26
CA PRO A 72 7.15 -23.26 2.31
C PRO A 72 6.41 -22.48 3.40
N TYR A 73 5.08 -22.34 3.26
CA TYR A 73 4.25 -21.45 4.06
C TYR A 73 4.43 -21.61 5.58
N SER A 74 4.43 -22.85 6.08
CA SER A 74 4.61 -23.11 7.52
C SER A 74 5.96 -22.63 8.08
N LYS A 75 7.01 -22.67 7.26
CA LYS A 75 8.34 -22.14 7.59
C LYS A 75 8.42 -20.63 7.35
N ALA A 76 7.70 -20.11 6.36
CA ALA A 76 7.56 -18.69 6.10
C ALA A 76 6.96 -17.97 7.33
N ARG A 77 5.84 -18.45 7.87
CA ARG A 77 5.24 -17.91 9.13
C ARG A 77 6.14 -18.03 10.35
N ARG A 78 7.02 -19.03 10.41
CA ARG A 78 8.01 -19.14 11.50
C ARG A 78 9.11 -18.10 11.33
N MET A 79 9.60 -17.92 10.11
CA MET A 79 10.61 -16.94 9.75
C MET A 79 10.10 -15.52 9.99
N GLU A 80 8.88 -15.19 9.55
CA GLU A 80 8.22 -13.90 9.74
C GLU A 80 8.12 -13.54 11.22
N ARG A 81 7.55 -14.41 12.07
CA ARG A 81 7.55 -14.14 13.53
C ARG A 81 8.94 -13.87 14.09
N GLY A 82 9.93 -14.70 13.74
CA GLY A 82 11.29 -14.51 14.24
C GLY A 82 11.94 -13.22 13.76
N LEU A 83 11.71 -12.82 12.51
CA LEU A 83 12.21 -11.56 11.96
C LEU A 83 11.49 -10.36 12.56
N ASN A 84 10.17 -10.44 12.76
CA ASN A 84 9.38 -9.38 13.36
C ASN A 84 9.79 -9.15 14.82
N ASP A 85 9.97 -10.21 15.61
CA ASP A 85 10.50 -10.10 16.98
C ASP A 85 11.90 -9.46 16.97
N PHE A 86 12.79 -9.90 16.08
CA PHE A 86 14.14 -9.37 15.98
C PHE A 86 14.19 -7.89 15.55
N LEU A 87 13.38 -7.49 14.57
CA LEU A 87 13.30 -6.12 14.09
C LEU A 87 12.67 -5.19 15.14
N ASN A 88 11.57 -5.61 15.78
CA ASN A 88 10.87 -4.82 16.79
C ASN A 88 11.66 -4.67 18.09
N ASP A 89 12.25 -5.75 18.61
CA ASP A 89 12.88 -5.71 19.92
C ASP A 89 14.33 -5.22 19.85
N GLU A 90 15.10 -5.71 18.88
CA GLU A 90 16.55 -5.51 18.87
C GLU A 90 16.97 -4.41 17.89
N VAL A 91 16.50 -4.48 16.63
CA VAL A 91 16.90 -3.51 15.61
C VAL A 91 16.31 -2.13 15.90
N THR A 92 15.07 -2.05 16.37
CA THR A 92 14.50 -0.77 16.85
C THR A 92 15.25 -0.27 18.09
N GLY A 93 15.74 -1.16 18.95
CA GLY A 93 16.63 -0.83 20.05
C GLY A 93 17.93 -0.14 19.59
N LEU A 94 18.50 -0.55 18.45
CA LEU A 94 19.65 0.15 17.84
C LEU A 94 19.29 1.59 17.47
N VAL A 95 18.13 1.82 16.85
CA VAL A 95 17.66 3.17 16.48
C VAL A 95 17.47 4.04 17.73
N GLN A 96 16.85 3.52 18.78
CA GLN A 96 16.66 4.24 20.06
C GLN A 96 17.99 4.66 20.70
N ASN A 97 19.03 3.83 20.52
CA ASN A 97 20.38 4.07 21.01
C ASN A 97 21.29 4.77 19.99
N LYS A 98 20.72 5.32 18.91
CA LYS A 98 21.40 6.13 17.88
C LYS A 98 22.39 5.37 16.97
N TYR A 99 22.35 4.04 16.96
CA TYR A 99 23.09 3.18 16.03
C TYR A 99 22.34 3.04 14.69
N TYR A 100 22.15 4.18 14.01
CA TYR A 100 21.30 4.26 12.82
C TYR A 100 21.91 3.56 11.60
N GLU A 101 23.23 3.61 11.43
CA GLU A 101 23.92 2.98 10.31
C GLU A 101 23.79 1.45 10.39
N GLU A 102 23.93 0.91 11.58
CA GLU A 102 23.90 -0.52 11.84
C GLU A 102 22.48 -1.07 11.77
N ALA A 103 21.49 -0.34 12.30
CA ALA A 103 20.08 -0.66 12.09
C ALA A 103 19.72 -0.67 10.59
N PHE A 104 20.25 0.29 9.83
CA PHE A 104 20.06 0.34 8.38
C PHE A 104 20.78 -0.83 7.67
N ASP A 105 22.00 -1.18 8.06
CA ASP A 105 22.74 -2.30 7.48
C ASP A 105 22.04 -3.63 7.70
N ILE A 106 21.50 -3.88 8.89
CA ILE A 106 20.75 -5.10 9.20
C ILE A 106 19.47 -5.19 8.36
N THR A 107 18.68 -4.12 8.29
CA THR A 107 17.44 -4.10 7.49
C THR A 107 17.73 -4.28 5.99
N LYS A 108 18.80 -3.67 5.45
CA LYS A 108 19.24 -3.91 4.06
C LYS A 108 19.57 -5.38 3.81
N LEU A 109 20.24 -6.04 4.75
CA LEU A 109 20.59 -7.46 4.61
C LEU A 109 19.34 -8.34 4.56
N ILE A 110 18.36 -8.06 5.42
CA ILE A 110 17.08 -8.78 5.44
C ILE A 110 16.32 -8.53 4.13
N PHE A 111 16.13 -7.26 3.74
CA PHE A 111 15.47 -6.85 2.50
C PHE A 111 16.05 -7.58 1.28
N LEU A 112 17.38 -7.56 1.13
CA LEU A 112 18.06 -8.19 -0.01
C LEU A 112 17.98 -9.72 0.01
N ARG A 113 17.83 -10.33 1.19
CA ARG A 113 17.69 -11.78 1.29
C ARG A 113 16.29 -12.22 0.94
N ILE A 114 15.27 -11.59 1.51
CA ILE A 114 13.87 -11.93 1.28
C ILE A 114 13.56 -11.86 -0.22
N ASN A 115 14.02 -10.81 -0.90
CA ASN A 115 13.92 -10.65 -2.35
C ASN A 115 14.66 -11.70 -3.21
N LYS A 116 15.51 -12.54 -2.61
CA LYS A 116 16.20 -13.66 -3.29
C LYS A 116 15.58 -15.02 -2.97
N LEU A 117 14.66 -15.09 -2.01
CA LEU A 117 14.01 -16.32 -1.61
C LEU A 117 12.71 -16.48 -2.39
N ARG A 118 12.37 -17.72 -2.71
CA ARG A 118 11.05 -18.08 -3.23
C ARG A 118 10.17 -18.42 -2.03
N ILE A 119 9.46 -17.44 -1.52
CA ILE A 119 8.63 -17.60 -0.31
C ILE A 119 7.20 -17.91 -0.75
N GLU A 120 6.61 -18.94 -0.15
CA GLU A 120 5.18 -19.17 -0.28
C GLU A 120 4.42 -18.15 0.58
N ASP A 121 3.98 -17.09 -0.08
CA ASP A 121 3.43 -15.89 0.54
C ASP A 121 1.91 -15.92 0.74
N ALA A 122 1.36 -17.11 0.96
CA ALA A 122 -0.06 -17.23 1.28
C ALA A 122 -0.37 -16.46 2.58
N GLY A 123 -1.17 -15.41 2.51
CA GLY A 123 -1.53 -14.62 3.69
C GLY A 123 -0.53 -13.53 4.09
N GLY A 124 0.25 -12.99 3.15
CA GLY A 124 0.96 -11.71 3.31
C GLY A 124 2.17 -11.74 4.23
N VAL A 125 2.86 -12.88 4.31
CA VAL A 125 4.05 -13.08 5.14
C VAL A 125 5.19 -12.13 4.76
N VAL A 126 5.35 -11.90 3.46
CA VAL A 126 6.38 -11.03 2.91
C VAL A 126 6.06 -9.57 3.22
N SER A 127 4.82 -9.12 2.96
CA SER A 127 4.35 -7.77 3.32
C SER A 127 4.53 -7.49 4.82
N ASP A 128 4.17 -8.45 5.69
CA ASP A 128 4.35 -8.32 7.15
C ASP A 128 5.82 -8.04 7.54
N ILE A 129 6.80 -8.66 6.86
CA ILE A 129 8.23 -8.44 7.10
C ILE A 129 8.68 -7.08 6.53
N MET A 130 8.18 -6.72 5.35
CA MET A 130 8.54 -5.49 4.65
C MET A 130 8.03 -4.25 5.39
N ASP A 131 6.82 -4.31 5.92
CA ASP A 131 6.25 -3.31 6.81
C ASP A 131 7.17 -3.01 7.99
N GLU A 132 7.71 -4.05 8.63
CA GLU A 132 8.59 -3.88 9.77
C GLU A 132 9.95 -3.27 9.37
N ILE A 133 10.46 -3.61 8.19
CA ILE A 133 11.65 -2.95 7.62
C ILE A 133 11.37 -1.45 7.38
N PHE A 134 10.24 -1.11 6.76
CA PHE A 134 9.87 0.28 6.51
C PHE A 134 9.63 1.06 7.80
N ARG A 135 9.09 0.43 8.86
CA ARG A 135 8.99 1.04 10.20
C ARG A 135 10.34 1.39 10.79
N VAL A 136 11.32 0.49 10.71
CA VAL A 136 12.69 0.78 11.15
C VAL A 136 13.29 1.93 10.34
N TRP A 137 13.10 1.93 9.01
CA TRP A 137 13.57 3.03 8.16
C TRP A 137 12.91 4.35 8.51
N GLN A 138 11.60 4.38 8.75
CA GLN A 138 10.89 5.57 9.20
C GLN A 138 11.42 6.06 10.54
N ALA A 139 11.71 5.15 11.48
CA ALA A 139 12.31 5.50 12.76
C ALA A 139 13.71 6.12 12.59
N ILE A 140 14.52 5.62 11.66
CA ILE A 140 15.81 6.23 11.28
C ILE A 140 15.61 7.62 10.67
N LEU A 141 14.63 7.81 9.78
CA LEU A 141 14.35 9.11 9.17
C LEU A 141 13.88 10.15 10.20
N ASN A 142 13.08 9.73 11.18
CA ASN A 142 12.51 10.62 12.19
C ASN A 142 13.53 11.02 13.27
N ASN A 143 14.45 10.12 13.64
CA ASN A 143 15.35 10.31 14.78
C ASN A 143 16.82 10.47 14.38
N GLY A 144 17.20 10.08 13.16
CA GLY A 144 18.57 10.06 12.69
C GLY A 144 19.08 11.40 12.17
N PRO A 145 20.39 11.55 11.98
CA PRO A 145 20.95 12.74 11.35
C PRO A 145 20.57 12.81 9.87
N LYS A 146 20.54 14.01 9.29
CA LYS A 146 20.23 14.22 7.86
C LYS A 146 21.11 13.40 6.90
N SER A 147 22.35 13.10 7.30
CA SER A 147 23.24 12.21 6.53
C SER A 147 22.65 10.80 6.33
N MET A 148 21.95 10.27 7.33
CA MET A 148 21.28 8.98 7.22
C MET A 148 20.12 9.02 6.22
N ALA A 149 19.31 10.08 6.22
CA ALA A 149 18.24 10.24 5.24
C ALA A 149 18.79 10.26 3.79
N VAL A 150 19.94 10.91 3.56
CA VAL A 150 20.60 10.91 2.24
C VAL A 150 21.11 9.53 1.86
N THR A 151 21.75 8.81 2.79
CA THR A 151 22.25 7.45 2.56
C THR A 151 21.12 6.47 2.26
N LEU A 152 20.04 6.53 3.05
CA LEU A 152 18.87 5.68 2.92
C LEU A 152 18.15 5.96 1.58
N PHE A 153 17.92 7.23 1.26
CA PHE A 153 17.37 7.64 -0.04
C PHE A 153 18.19 7.07 -1.21
N ARG A 154 19.51 7.30 -1.21
CA ARG A 154 20.40 6.85 -2.29
C ARG A 154 20.34 5.34 -2.48
N TRP A 155 20.28 4.59 -1.39
CA TRP A 155 20.23 3.14 -1.46
C TRP A 155 18.88 2.66 -2.00
N ILE A 156 17.76 3.18 -1.49
CA ILE A 156 16.40 2.84 -1.94
C ILE A 156 16.24 3.13 -3.44
N ILE A 157 16.53 4.37 -3.87
CA ILE A 157 16.40 4.72 -5.29
C ILE A 157 17.34 3.93 -6.19
N SER A 158 18.41 3.32 -5.68
CA SER A 158 19.29 2.45 -6.50
C SER A 158 18.69 1.07 -6.77
N ARG A 159 17.51 0.78 -6.20
CA ARG A 159 16.80 -0.50 -6.32
C ARG A 159 15.50 -0.42 -7.13
N HIS A 160 15.13 0.76 -7.64
CA HIS A 160 13.89 0.94 -8.42
C HIS A 160 13.72 -0.06 -9.57
N ALA A 161 14.81 -0.44 -10.26
CA ALA A 161 14.78 -1.40 -11.37
C ALA A 161 14.87 -2.88 -10.92
N SER A 162 14.98 -3.16 -9.63
CA SER A 162 15.22 -4.50 -9.09
C SER A 162 14.60 -4.67 -7.70
N LEU A 163 13.34 -4.26 -7.55
CA LEU A 163 12.61 -4.41 -6.29
C LEU A 163 12.44 -5.88 -5.88
N GLY A 164 12.49 -6.81 -6.85
CA GLY A 164 12.34 -8.25 -6.60
C GLY A 164 10.88 -8.61 -6.33
N ASP A 165 10.53 -9.89 -6.51
CA ASP A 165 9.14 -10.34 -6.41
C ASP A 165 8.56 -10.31 -4.98
N ALA A 166 9.42 -10.08 -3.98
CA ALA A 166 9.06 -10.08 -2.56
C ALA A 166 8.97 -8.65 -1.98
N THR A 167 8.96 -7.62 -2.82
CA THR A 167 8.68 -6.25 -2.39
C THR A 167 7.36 -5.85 -3.00
N ASP A 168 6.38 -5.48 -2.17
CA ASP A 168 5.17 -4.86 -2.69
C ASP A 168 5.55 -3.49 -3.29
N THR A 169 5.34 -3.35 -4.60
CA THR A 169 5.62 -2.11 -5.31
C THR A 169 4.79 -0.97 -4.74
N ASP A 170 3.56 -1.22 -4.32
CA ASP A 170 2.64 -0.19 -3.83
C ASP A 170 3.16 0.38 -2.49
N GLU A 171 3.52 -0.47 -1.52
CA GLU A 171 4.12 -0.05 -0.25
C GLU A 171 5.46 0.70 -0.46
N TYR A 172 6.28 0.21 -1.39
CA TYR A 172 7.56 0.84 -1.72
C TYR A 172 7.38 2.26 -2.31
N LEU A 173 6.43 2.42 -3.23
CA LEU A 173 6.12 3.72 -3.83
C LEU A 173 5.50 4.66 -2.80
N GLU A 174 4.61 4.19 -1.93
CA GLU A 174 4.02 4.97 -0.84
C GLU A 174 5.10 5.46 0.14
N PHE A 175 6.02 4.58 0.56
CA PHE A 175 7.15 4.98 1.41
C PHE A 175 8.01 6.08 0.76
N LEU A 176 8.26 5.98 -0.55
CA LEU A 176 8.96 6.99 -1.30
C LEU A 176 8.18 8.29 -1.42
N LEU A 177 6.86 8.24 -1.60
CA LEU A 177 5.99 9.39 -1.73
C LEU A 177 5.96 10.21 -0.43
N ASP A 178 5.84 9.52 0.70
CA ASP A 178 5.71 10.16 2.00
C ASP A 178 7.00 10.82 2.48
N ASN A 179 8.15 10.21 2.13
CA ASN A 179 9.46 10.63 2.61
C ASN A 179 10.26 11.42 1.57
N PHE A 180 11.45 11.92 1.91
CA PHE A 180 12.43 12.53 0.96
C PHE A 180 11.88 13.67 0.08
N ARG A 181 11.41 14.74 0.71
CA ARG A 181 10.77 15.89 0.03
C ARG A 181 11.72 17.03 -0.35
N GLU A 182 13.03 16.86 -0.17
CA GLU A 182 13.99 17.87 -0.61
C GLU A 182 13.91 18.02 -2.16
N PRO A 183 14.05 19.24 -2.73
CA PRO A 183 13.80 19.46 -4.15
C PRO A 183 14.57 18.53 -5.10
N ASN A 184 15.84 18.24 -4.80
CA ASN A 184 16.66 17.33 -5.58
C ASN A 184 16.24 15.86 -5.45
N GLN A 185 15.65 15.46 -4.32
CA GLN A 185 15.12 14.13 -4.10
C GLN A 185 13.81 13.95 -4.85
N MET A 186 12.92 14.94 -4.79
CA MET A 186 11.65 14.95 -5.52
C MET A 186 11.86 14.85 -7.03
N GLU A 187 12.70 15.73 -7.59
CA GLU A 187 13.03 15.69 -9.03
C GLU A 187 13.66 14.35 -9.42
N ARG A 188 14.48 13.75 -8.55
CA ARG A 188 15.07 12.44 -8.81
C ARG A 188 14.04 11.31 -8.80
N LYS A 189 13.06 11.32 -7.89
CA LYS A 189 11.97 10.33 -7.91
C LYS A 189 11.13 10.47 -9.16
N LEU A 190 10.80 11.70 -9.55
CA LEU A 190 10.02 11.98 -10.74
C LEU A 190 10.74 11.51 -12.02
N GLN A 191 12.05 11.74 -12.11
CA GLN A 191 12.87 11.21 -13.19
C GLN A 191 12.82 9.68 -13.25
N ILE A 192 12.91 9.00 -12.11
CA ILE A 192 12.82 7.54 -12.04
C ILE A 192 11.44 7.07 -12.50
N ALA A 193 10.37 7.72 -12.05
CA ALA A 193 9.01 7.38 -12.46
C ALA A 193 8.85 7.50 -13.99
N GLY A 194 9.29 8.62 -14.57
CA GLY A 194 9.30 8.79 -16.03
C GLY A 194 10.10 7.71 -16.78
N GLN A 195 11.28 7.35 -16.28
CA GLN A 195 12.09 6.27 -16.86
C GLN A 195 11.41 4.90 -16.81
N GLN A 196 10.67 4.60 -15.73
CA GLN A 196 9.94 3.34 -15.61
C GLN A 196 8.74 3.31 -16.56
N ILE A 197 8.02 4.42 -16.69
CA ILE A 197 6.92 4.58 -17.65
C ILE A 197 7.43 4.34 -19.07
N GLU A 198 8.48 5.05 -19.50
CA GLU A 198 9.07 4.89 -20.84
C GLU A 198 9.53 3.44 -21.11
N LEU A 199 10.09 2.77 -20.11
CA LEU A 199 10.53 1.36 -20.23
C LEU A 199 9.34 0.41 -20.39
N LEU A 200 8.27 0.61 -19.63
CA LEU A 200 7.08 -0.23 -19.66
C LEU A 200 6.26 -0.02 -20.95
N GLU A 201 6.23 1.20 -21.48
CA GLU A 201 5.58 1.52 -22.75
C GLU A 201 6.33 0.95 -23.97
N SER A 202 7.64 0.77 -23.87
CA SER A 202 8.49 0.29 -24.98
C SER A 202 8.65 -1.24 -25.04
N GLY A 203 8.18 -1.99 -24.03
CA GLY A 203 8.34 -3.45 -23.92
C GLY A 203 7.12 -4.29 -24.36
N GLU A 204 7.34 -5.58 -24.64
CA GLU A 204 6.29 -6.58 -24.98
C GLU A 204 5.71 -7.35 -23.76
N ALA A 205 6.11 -7.04 -22.53
CA ALA A 205 5.69 -7.77 -21.35
C ALA A 205 4.39 -7.21 -20.74
N HIS A 206 3.65 -8.06 -20.03
CA HIS A 206 2.38 -7.78 -19.35
C HIS A 206 2.46 -6.63 -18.31
N ALA A 207 2.50 -5.39 -18.81
CA ALA A 207 2.93 -4.20 -18.08
C ALA A 207 1.79 -3.24 -17.68
N GLY A 208 0.53 -3.60 -17.92
CA GLY A 208 -0.60 -2.69 -17.68
C GLY A 208 -0.67 -2.19 -16.23
N SER A 209 -0.63 -3.10 -15.25
CA SER A 209 -0.76 -2.73 -13.84
C SER A 209 0.43 -1.91 -13.32
N ASP A 210 1.66 -2.24 -13.70
CA ASP A 210 2.84 -1.51 -13.24
C ASP A 210 2.97 -0.14 -13.91
N LEU A 211 2.56 -0.03 -15.18
CA LEU A 211 2.50 1.26 -15.87
C LEU A 211 1.52 2.21 -15.20
N GLU A 212 0.33 1.71 -14.84
CA GLU A 212 -0.70 2.47 -14.10
C GLU A 212 -0.16 2.95 -12.74
N ARG A 213 0.53 2.09 -11.98
CA ARG A 213 1.16 2.46 -10.70
C ARG A 213 2.20 3.56 -10.82
N TRP A 214 3.15 3.41 -11.75
CA TRP A 214 4.20 4.41 -11.96
C TRP A 214 3.62 5.74 -12.47
N ALA A 215 2.57 5.69 -13.30
CA ALA A 215 1.88 6.88 -13.77
C ALA A 215 1.12 7.61 -12.64
N ALA A 216 0.46 6.88 -11.75
CA ALA A 216 -0.16 7.46 -10.55
C ALA A 216 0.89 8.12 -9.64
N PHE A 217 1.98 7.40 -9.34
CA PHE A 217 3.09 7.91 -8.55
C PHE A 217 3.74 9.16 -9.16
N TYR A 218 3.88 9.21 -10.50
CA TYR A 218 4.38 10.40 -11.19
C TYR A 218 3.48 11.61 -10.95
N LEU A 219 2.16 11.44 -11.10
CA LEU A 219 1.19 12.52 -10.92
C LEU A 219 1.14 13.03 -9.49
N GLU A 220 1.16 12.13 -8.51
CA GLU A 220 1.18 12.48 -7.09
C GLU A 220 2.47 13.24 -6.72
N LEU A 221 3.63 12.83 -7.26
CA LEU A 221 4.87 13.59 -7.07
C LEU A 221 4.81 14.97 -7.70
N ALA A 222 4.33 15.07 -8.95
CA ALA A 222 4.21 16.35 -9.63
C ALA A 222 3.21 17.29 -8.93
N GLU A 223 2.15 16.74 -8.33
CA GLU A 223 1.22 17.49 -7.48
C GLU A 223 1.86 17.97 -6.19
N GLN A 224 2.61 17.11 -5.48
CA GLN A 224 3.38 17.52 -4.29
C GLN A 224 4.43 18.61 -4.58
N MET A 225 4.89 18.70 -5.84
CA MET A 225 5.82 19.71 -6.30
C MET A 225 5.15 21.00 -6.80
N ASP A 226 3.81 21.08 -6.79
CA ASP A 226 3.02 22.17 -7.39
C ASP A 226 3.34 22.42 -8.89
N ASP A 227 3.77 21.38 -9.62
CA ASP A 227 4.22 21.48 -11.02
C ASP A 227 3.06 21.24 -12.00
N SER A 228 2.16 22.23 -12.09
CA SER A 228 0.93 22.11 -12.89
C SER A 228 1.19 21.93 -14.39
N GLU A 229 2.23 22.57 -14.94
CA GLU A 229 2.56 22.44 -16.36
C GLU A 229 2.95 20.99 -16.70
N ARG A 230 3.81 20.39 -15.89
CA ARG A 230 4.27 19.01 -16.08
C ARG A 230 3.12 18.00 -15.88
N MET A 231 2.27 18.22 -14.88
CA MET A 231 1.05 17.43 -14.68
C MET A 231 0.13 17.48 -15.90
N GLU A 232 -0.20 18.67 -16.40
CA GLU A 232 -1.10 18.82 -17.55
C GLU A 232 -0.55 18.16 -18.82
N GLN A 233 0.76 18.32 -19.07
CA GLN A 233 1.44 17.66 -20.18
C GLN A 233 1.36 16.13 -20.05
N PHE A 234 1.64 15.61 -18.86
CA PHE A 234 1.62 14.17 -18.59
C PHE A 234 0.22 13.57 -18.70
N ILE A 235 -0.79 14.24 -18.12
CA ILE A 235 -2.20 13.83 -18.25
C ILE A 235 -2.56 13.74 -19.72
N LYS A 236 -2.29 14.78 -20.50
CA LYS A 236 -2.67 14.85 -21.92
C LYS A 236 -2.07 13.70 -22.74
N SER A 237 -0.86 13.27 -22.47
CA SER A 237 -0.21 12.17 -23.20
C SER A 237 -0.61 10.77 -22.74
N HIS A 238 -1.17 10.63 -21.53
CA HIS A 238 -1.46 9.31 -20.93
C HIS A 238 -2.92 9.13 -20.48
N LEU A 239 -3.88 9.90 -21.00
CA LEU A 239 -5.31 9.76 -20.67
C LEU A 239 -5.89 8.37 -20.98
N ASN A 240 -5.22 7.55 -21.79
CA ASN A 240 -5.59 6.15 -22.01
C ASN A 240 -5.41 5.26 -20.78
N LEU A 241 -4.56 5.67 -19.82
CA LEU A 241 -4.36 5.01 -18.54
C LEU A 241 -5.48 5.38 -17.57
N PHE A 242 -6.02 4.39 -16.87
CA PHE A 242 -7.18 4.54 -15.99
C PHE A 242 -6.85 5.37 -14.74
N GLU A 243 -5.68 5.17 -14.15
CA GLU A 243 -5.23 5.91 -12.97
C GLU A 243 -4.97 7.39 -13.30
N VAL A 244 -4.38 7.66 -14.47
CA VAL A 244 -4.18 9.03 -14.98
C VAL A 244 -5.51 9.73 -15.21
N ARG A 245 -6.48 9.02 -15.80
CA ARG A 245 -7.83 9.56 -16.02
C ARG A 245 -8.55 9.81 -14.70
N ARG A 246 -8.45 8.89 -13.74
CA ARG A 246 -9.04 9.05 -12.40
C ARG A 246 -8.49 10.31 -11.73
N PHE A 247 -7.16 10.46 -11.70
CA PHE A 247 -6.50 11.65 -11.17
C PHE A 247 -7.01 12.95 -11.82
N ALA A 248 -7.09 12.98 -13.15
CA ALA A 248 -7.58 14.16 -13.88
C ALA A 248 -9.05 14.48 -13.56
N VAL A 249 -9.91 13.46 -13.47
CA VAL A 249 -11.32 13.61 -13.07
C VAL A 249 -11.42 14.17 -11.66
N ASP A 250 -10.74 13.57 -10.69
CA ASP A 250 -10.77 13.99 -9.28
C ASP A 250 -10.29 15.43 -9.10
N ARG A 251 -9.27 15.84 -9.87
CA ARG A 251 -8.78 17.21 -9.90
C ARG A 251 -9.82 18.19 -10.45
N HIS A 252 -10.44 17.88 -11.59
CA HIS A 252 -11.53 18.71 -12.14
C HIS A 252 -12.71 18.82 -11.18
N ILE A 253 -13.10 17.72 -10.53
CA ILE A 253 -14.18 17.73 -9.52
C ILE A 253 -13.80 18.64 -8.34
N SER A 254 -12.57 18.53 -7.83
CA SER A 254 -12.06 19.35 -6.73
C SER A 254 -12.04 20.84 -7.08
N ASN A 255 -11.73 21.17 -8.34
CA ASN A 255 -11.76 22.53 -8.87
C ASN A 255 -13.16 23.01 -9.28
N ARG A 256 -14.21 22.18 -9.10
CA ARG A 256 -15.60 22.44 -9.54
C ARG A 256 -15.76 22.59 -11.06
N GLU A 257 -14.85 22.02 -11.83
CA GLU A 257 -14.83 21.98 -13.28
C GLU A 257 -15.62 20.76 -13.79
N TYR A 258 -16.88 20.66 -13.36
CA TYR A 258 -17.68 19.44 -13.55
C TYR A 258 -17.88 19.05 -15.01
N ASP A 259 -17.94 20.02 -15.93
CA ASP A 259 -18.08 19.74 -17.36
C ASP A 259 -16.84 19.04 -17.93
N ALA A 260 -15.64 19.43 -17.50
CA ALA A 260 -14.41 18.77 -17.91
C ALA A 260 -14.33 17.34 -17.37
N ALA A 261 -14.71 17.13 -16.10
CA ALA A 261 -14.79 15.80 -15.50
C ALA A 261 -15.78 14.89 -16.25
N ILE A 262 -16.97 15.39 -16.59
CA ILE A 262 -17.98 14.66 -17.35
C ILE A 262 -17.44 14.22 -18.72
N GLU A 263 -16.79 15.12 -19.45
CA GLU A 263 -16.24 14.79 -20.77
C GLU A 263 -15.13 13.74 -20.70
N LEU A 264 -14.27 13.79 -19.67
CA LEU A 264 -13.28 12.73 -19.43
C LEU A 264 -13.95 11.38 -19.11
N LEU A 265 -15.01 11.35 -18.33
CA LEU A 265 -15.71 10.10 -17.99
C LEU A 265 -16.42 9.50 -19.21
N LYS A 266 -17.09 10.32 -20.01
CA LYS A 266 -17.68 9.89 -21.29
C LYS A 266 -16.62 9.33 -22.23
N ALA A 267 -15.50 10.04 -22.42
CA ALA A 267 -14.40 9.56 -23.24
C ALA A 267 -13.81 8.24 -22.70
N GLY A 268 -13.77 8.05 -21.38
CA GLY A 268 -13.35 6.79 -20.75
C GLY A 268 -14.28 5.62 -21.06
N ARG A 269 -15.59 5.86 -21.14
CA ARG A 269 -16.59 4.85 -21.53
C ARG A 269 -16.43 4.37 -22.97
N GLU A 270 -15.81 5.15 -23.84
CA GLU A 270 -15.53 4.77 -25.22
C GLU A 270 -14.23 3.96 -25.40
N ILE A 271 -13.36 3.87 -24.38
CA ILE A 271 -12.09 3.13 -24.48
C ILE A 271 -12.37 1.62 -24.66
N PRO A 272 -11.87 0.98 -25.73
CA PRO A 272 -12.07 -0.45 -25.95
C PRO A 272 -11.24 -1.29 -24.97
N HIS A 273 -11.68 -2.53 -24.70
CA HIS A 273 -10.93 -3.53 -23.91
C HIS A 273 -10.50 -3.10 -22.50
N LYS A 274 -11.27 -2.21 -21.86
CA LYS A 274 -11.03 -1.80 -20.48
C LYS A 274 -11.46 -2.85 -19.43
N PRO A 275 -10.84 -2.88 -18.24
CA PRO A 275 -11.22 -3.75 -17.13
C PRO A 275 -12.73 -3.76 -16.84
N HIS A 276 -13.22 -4.96 -16.49
CA HIS A 276 -14.60 -5.13 -16.05
C HIS A 276 -14.91 -4.22 -14.85
N GLY A 277 -16.07 -3.58 -14.88
CA GLY A 277 -16.52 -2.68 -13.80
C GLY A 277 -16.18 -1.20 -13.99
N LEU A 278 -15.25 -0.82 -14.87
CA LEU A 278 -14.92 0.60 -15.08
C LEU A 278 -16.09 1.42 -15.63
N ASN A 279 -16.89 0.86 -16.55
CA ASN A 279 -18.10 1.52 -17.01
C ASN A 279 -19.09 1.77 -15.87
N LYS A 280 -19.24 0.82 -14.94
CA LYS A 280 -20.05 1.01 -13.73
C LYS A 280 -19.52 2.17 -12.90
N GLN A 281 -18.21 2.21 -12.64
CA GLN A 281 -17.58 3.28 -11.86
C GLN A 281 -17.78 4.65 -12.52
N TYR A 282 -17.53 4.77 -13.83
CA TYR A 282 -17.75 6.02 -14.57
C TYR A 282 -19.22 6.45 -14.56
N THR A 283 -20.15 5.50 -14.72
CA THR A 283 -21.60 5.78 -14.68
C THR A 283 -22.03 6.27 -13.29
N LEU A 284 -21.50 5.68 -12.21
CA LEU A 284 -21.75 6.16 -10.85
C LEU A 284 -21.22 7.59 -10.63
N GLN A 285 -20.02 7.91 -11.12
CA GLN A 285 -19.47 9.26 -11.02
C GLN A 285 -20.25 10.27 -11.87
N LEU A 286 -20.61 9.92 -13.11
CA LEU A 286 -21.44 10.74 -13.99
C LEU A 286 -22.81 11.04 -13.34
N LYS A 287 -23.45 10.02 -12.76
CA LYS A 287 -24.71 10.15 -12.00
C LYS A 287 -24.58 11.24 -10.92
N GLU A 288 -23.57 11.17 -10.07
CA GLU A 288 -23.36 12.16 -9.00
C GLU A 288 -23.07 13.56 -9.56
N LEU A 289 -22.29 13.68 -10.63
CA LEU A 289 -21.98 14.97 -11.26
C LEU A 289 -23.22 15.63 -11.87
N TYR A 290 -24.07 14.88 -12.58
CA TYR A 290 -25.32 15.41 -13.12
C TYR A 290 -26.30 15.81 -12.01
N LYS A 291 -26.36 15.05 -10.91
CA LYS A 291 -27.13 15.42 -9.72
C LYS A 291 -26.65 16.73 -9.11
N MET A 292 -25.34 16.92 -8.96
CA MET A 292 -24.75 18.18 -8.47
C MET A 292 -25.05 19.36 -9.40
N LYS A 293 -24.99 19.14 -10.72
CA LYS A 293 -25.33 20.15 -11.74
C LYS A 293 -26.83 20.41 -11.89
N LYS A 294 -27.69 19.62 -11.23
CA LYS A 294 -29.15 19.62 -11.40
C LYS A 294 -29.56 19.35 -12.85
N ASP A 295 -28.76 18.58 -13.58
CA ASP A 295 -29.10 18.08 -14.91
C ASP A 295 -29.92 16.80 -14.77
N ARG A 296 -31.24 16.99 -14.60
CA ARG A 296 -32.16 15.88 -14.36
C ARG A 296 -32.21 14.88 -15.51
N ALA A 297 -32.11 15.36 -16.76
CA ALA A 297 -32.23 14.49 -17.92
C ALA A 297 -31.06 13.51 -17.97
N ALA A 298 -29.83 14.02 -17.88
CA ALA A 298 -28.63 13.20 -17.89
C ALA A 298 -28.53 12.30 -16.64
N TYR A 299 -28.94 12.80 -15.46
CA TYR A 299 -29.00 11.99 -14.24
C TYR A 299 -29.92 10.76 -14.40
N ILE A 300 -31.10 10.94 -15.00
CA ILE A 300 -32.02 9.84 -15.29
C ILE A 300 -31.39 8.85 -16.27
N GLU A 301 -30.71 9.31 -17.32
CA GLU A 301 -30.03 8.43 -18.28
C GLU A 301 -28.98 7.54 -17.61
N GLU A 302 -28.14 8.09 -16.72
CA GLU A 302 -27.14 7.30 -16.00
C GLU A 302 -27.79 6.29 -15.03
N LEU A 303 -28.88 6.65 -14.36
CA LEU A 303 -29.64 5.72 -13.52
C LEU A 303 -30.19 4.54 -14.33
N TRP A 304 -30.73 4.81 -15.52
CA TRP A 304 -31.19 3.76 -16.43
C TRP A 304 -30.05 2.80 -16.80
N LEU A 305 -28.89 3.33 -17.20
CA LEU A 305 -27.72 2.52 -17.53
C LEU A 305 -27.23 1.66 -16.36
N LEU A 306 -27.28 2.17 -15.13
CA LEU A 306 -26.96 1.35 -13.94
C LEU A 306 -27.94 0.19 -13.79
N ILE A 307 -29.23 0.44 -13.93
CA ILE A 307 -30.28 -0.57 -13.72
C ILE A 307 -30.28 -1.63 -14.84
N THR A 308 -29.97 -1.26 -16.08
CA THR A 308 -30.11 -2.19 -17.23
C THR A 308 -28.80 -2.79 -17.71
N GLU A 309 -27.65 -2.16 -17.45
CA GLU A 309 -26.36 -2.59 -18.00
C GLU A 309 -25.28 -2.83 -16.95
N TYR A 310 -25.04 -1.86 -16.06
CA TYR A 310 -23.78 -1.81 -15.30
C TYR A 310 -23.89 -2.23 -13.84
N ASP A 311 -25.05 -2.13 -13.22
CA ASP A 311 -25.28 -2.48 -11.80
C ASP A 311 -26.67 -3.11 -11.56
N VAL A 312 -27.04 -4.03 -12.46
CA VAL A 312 -28.41 -4.55 -12.63
C VAL A 312 -29.05 -5.11 -11.36
N ASN A 313 -28.29 -5.63 -10.41
CA ASN A 313 -28.84 -6.24 -9.19
C ASN A 313 -28.78 -5.30 -7.97
N ASN A 314 -28.37 -4.04 -8.17
CA ASN A 314 -28.41 -3.01 -7.13
C ASN A 314 -29.74 -2.23 -7.21
N LEU A 315 -30.52 -2.26 -6.14
CA LEU A 315 -31.81 -1.58 -6.06
C LEU A 315 -31.68 -0.09 -5.72
N GLU A 316 -30.51 0.40 -5.31
CA GLU A 316 -30.31 1.81 -4.97
C GLU A 316 -30.56 2.73 -6.19
N PRO A 317 -29.93 2.54 -7.37
CA PRO A 317 -30.26 3.33 -8.56
C PRO A 317 -31.74 3.24 -8.97
N PHE A 318 -32.37 2.07 -8.80
CA PHE A 318 -33.80 1.90 -9.08
C PHE A 318 -34.68 2.76 -8.17
N ASN A 319 -34.37 2.80 -6.87
CA ASN A 319 -35.09 3.60 -5.90
C ASN A 319 -34.84 5.10 -6.07
N GLU A 320 -33.61 5.51 -6.42
CA GLU A 320 -33.31 6.89 -6.82
C GLU A 320 -34.14 7.29 -8.06
N LEU A 321 -34.18 6.43 -9.08
CA LEU A 321 -34.96 6.70 -10.29
C LEU A 321 -36.46 6.82 -10.01
N LYS A 322 -37.00 5.96 -9.15
CA LYS A 322 -38.41 6.04 -8.70
C LYS A 322 -38.75 7.38 -8.08
N ALA A 323 -37.86 7.92 -7.25
CA ALA A 323 -38.09 9.19 -6.56
C ALA A 323 -38.16 10.40 -7.52
N GLU A 324 -37.65 10.26 -8.75
CA GLU A 324 -37.72 11.29 -9.78
C GLU A 324 -39.10 11.38 -10.47
N TYR A 325 -39.98 10.39 -10.29
CA TYR A 325 -41.28 10.34 -10.95
C TYR A 325 -42.44 10.45 -9.95
N SER A 326 -43.57 10.98 -10.41
CA SER A 326 -44.82 10.82 -9.67
C SER A 326 -45.26 9.36 -9.65
N GLU A 327 -46.12 8.97 -8.70
CA GLU A 327 -46.65 7.61 -8.61
C GLU A 327 -47.30 7.14 -9.92
N ALA A 328 -47.98 8.04 -10.63
CA ALA A 328 -48.65 7.73 -11.89
C ALA A 328 -47.66 7.48 -13.04
N GLU A 329 -46.64 8.32 -13.18
CA GLU A 329 -45.58 8.16 -14.20
C GLU A 329 -44.70 6.95 -13.92
N TRP A 330 -44.45 6.66 -12.64
CA TRP A 330 -43.64 5.53 -12.23
C TRP A 330 -44.20 4.19 -12.68
N LEU A 331 -45.54 4.02 -12.68
CA LEU A 331 -46.16 2.76 -13.14
C LEU A 331 -45.79 2.42 -14.59
N GLU A 332 -45.76 3.43 -15.47
CA GLU A 332 -45.35 3.26 -16.86
C GLU A 332 -43.84 3.00 -16.95
N LYS A 333 -43.03 3.83 -16.30
CA LYS A 333 -41.56 3.73 -16.35
C LYS A 333 -41.02 2.44 -15.77
N ARG A 334 -41.56 1.97 -14.65
CA ARG A 334 -41.25 0.67 -14.07
C ARG A 334 -41.51 -0.48 -15.03
N GLY A 335 -42.63 -0.44 -15.75
CA GLY A 335 -42.96 -1.45 -16.76
C GLY A 335 -41.99 -1.42 -17.95
N GLU A 336 -41.44 -0.26 -18.29
CA GLU A 336 -40.36 -0.13 -19.28
C GLU A 336 -39.04 -0.69 -18.76
N ILE A 337 -38.66 -0.41 -17.51
CA ILE A 337 -37.45 -0.96 -16.87
C ILE A 337 -37.51 -2.49 -16.88
N PHE A 338 -38.60 -3.08 -16.38
CA PHE A 338 -38.71 -4.54 -16.28
C PHE A 338 -38.64 -5.25 -17.62
N ARG A 339 -39.04 -4.60 -18.72
CA ARG A 339 -38.89 -5.15 -20.08
C ARG A 339 -37.47 -5.08 -20.63
N ASN A 340 -36.65 -4.17 -20.10
CA ASN A 340 -35.27 -3.96 -20.53
C ASN A 340 -34.23 -4.56 -19.55
N LEU A 341 -34.67 -5.14 -18.43
CA LEU A 341 -33.78 -5.87 -17.54
C LEU A 341 -33.21 -7.11 -18.27
N PRO A 342 -31.90 -7.37 -18.16
CA PRO A 342 -31.31 -8.54 -18.79
C PRO A 342 -31.70 -9.82 -18.07
N GLU A 343 -31.53 -10.97 -18.73
CA GLU A 343 -31.99 -12.29 -18.23
C GLU A 343 -31.40 -12.69 -16.86
N TYR A 344 -30.21 -12.18 -16.53
CA TYR A 344 -29.54 -12.44 -15.25
C TYR A 344 -30.00 -11.51 -14.11
N ALA A 345 -30.94 -10.60 -14.37
CA ALA A 345 -31.51 -9.73 -13.35
C ALA A 345 -32.33 -10.55 -12.35
N LEU A 346 -32.15 -10.26 -11.06
CA LEU A 346 -32.93 -10.88 -9.98
C LEU A 346 -34.32 -10.24 -9.90
N LEU A 347 -35.19 -10.54 -10.88
CA LEU A 347 -36.54 -9.96 -10.99
C LEU A 347 -37.37 -10.10 -9.70
N GLY A 348 -37.17 -11.17 -8.93
CA GLY A 348 -37.81 -11.35 -7.62
C GLY A 348 -37.47 -10.22 -6.64
N GLU A 349 -36.24 -9.73 -6.63
CA GLU A 349 -35.82 -8.61 -5.77
C GLU A 349 -36.51 -7.30 -6.18
N TYR A 350 -36.66 -7.07 -7.49
CA TYR A 350 -37.37 -5.91 -8.01
C TYR A 350 -38.86 -5.93 -7.66
N PHE A 351 -39.52 -7.09 -7.78
CA PHE A 351 -40.92 -7.22 -7.37
C PHE A 351 -41.10 -7.05 -5.86
N ARG A 352 -40.19 -7.61 -5.05
CA ARG A 352 -40.14 -7.39 -3.60
C ARG A 352 -40.04 -5.93 -3.24
N ASN A 353 -39.07 -5.24 -3.81
CA ASN A 353 -38.81 -3.82 -3.56
C ASN A 353 -40.03 -2.94 -3.90
N GLU A 354 -40.84 -3.36 -4.86
CA GLU A 354 -42.06 -2.67 -5.26
C GLU A 354 -43.33 -3.13 -4.50
N GLY A 355 -43.21 -4.07 -3.55
CA GLY A 355 -44.36 -4.61 -2.83
C GLY A 355 -45.33 -5.40 -3.73
N MET A 356 -44.80 -6.00 -4.79
CA MET A 356 -45.56 -6.79 -5.79
C MET A 356 -45.45 -8.30 -5.57
N GLU A 357 -45.02 -8.75 -4.38
CA GLU A 357 -45.11 -10.17 -4.01
C GLU A 357 -46.58 -10.59 -3.83
N GLY A 358 -46.98 -11.60 -4.59
CA GLY A 358 -48.23 -12.35 -4.45
C GLY A 358 -47.95 -13.84 -4.28
#